data_AF-A0A6F9ADZ4-F1
#
_entry.id   AF-A0A6F9ADZ4-F1
#
_cell.length_a   1.000
_cell.length_b   1.000
_cell.length_c   1.000
_cell.angle_alpha   90.00
_cell.angle_beta   90.00
_cell.angle_gamma   90.00
#
_symmetry.space_group_name_H-M   'P 1'
#
loop_
_entity.id
_entity.type
_entity.pdbx_description
1 polymer ?
#
loop_
_entity_poly.entity_id
_entity_poly.type
_entity_poly.pdbx_seq_one_letter_code
_entity_poly.pdbx_strand_id
1 'polypeptide(L)'
;MRAHGSKVFWFRAIVPIITGAEVPKEKIDSALEESLKVFEEKFLEDRPFIIGEKISLADLVAIVEIMQPVGTGLDVFENRPTLSVWRDRVKKELGEALFDEAHKTIMHVDSLPQTFQNNGMLEFIKPKIQKMFN
;
A
#
# COMPACT_ATOMS: atom_id res chain seq x y z
N MET A 1 0.54 0.20 11.23
CA MET A 1 0.44 -0.44 9.89
C MET A 1 -0.62 0.21 9.00
N ARG A 2 -1.93 0.11 9.27
CA ARG A 2 -3.01 0.64 8.37
C ARG A 2 -2.97 2.13 8.02
N ALA A 3 -2.40 2.96 8.89
CA ALA A 3 -2.28 4.38 8.62
C ALA A 3 -1.04 4.73 7.79
N HIS A 4 -0.07 3.81 7.61
CA HIS A 4 1.21 4.15 7.01
C HIS A 4 1.29 3.77 5.53
N GLY A 5 0.78 2.61 5.10
CA GLY A 5 0.74 2.26 3.67
C GLY A 5 -0.14 3.22 2.88
N SER A 6 -1.34 3.52 3.39
CA SER A 6 -2.24 4.52 2.81
C SER A 6 -1.67 5.94 2.77
N LYS A 7 -0.93 6.35 3.80
CA LYS A 7 -0.19 7.63 3.78
C LYS A 7 0.89 7.63 2.71
N VAL A 8 1.69 6.57 2.62
CA VAL A 8 2.75 6.44 1.62
C VAL A 8 2.15 6.55 0.22
N PHE A 9 1.05 5.84 -0.05
CA PHE A 9 0.34 5.94 -1.34
C PHE A 9 -0.12 7.36 -1.65
N TRP A 10 -0.74 8.04 -0.68
CA TRP A 10 -1.18 9.42 -0.86
C TRP A 10 -0.04 10.38 -1.17
N PHE A 11 1.07 10.29 -0.44
CA PHE A 11 2.18 11.23 -0.57
C PHE A 11 3.11 10.91 -1.74
N ARG A 12 3.26 9.63 -2.13
CA ARG A 12 4.10 9.24 -3.29
C ARG A 12 3.35 9.27 -4.62
N ALA A 13 2.04 9.03 -4.63
CA ALA A 13 1.25 9.00 -5.87
C ALA A 13 0.23 10.15 -5.94
N ILE A 14 -0.76 10.18 -5.04
CA ILE A 14 -1.94 11.06 -5.20
C ILE A 14 -1.58 12.55 -5.19
N VAL A 15 -0.80 13.00 -4.21
CA VAL A 15 -0.42 14.41 -4.09
C VAL A 15 0.38 14.87 -5.31
N PRO A 16 1.51 14.23 -5.68
CA PRO A 16 2.27 14.62 -6.87
C PRO A 16 1.45 14.59 -8.16
N ILE A 17 0.59 13.58 -8.35
CA ILE A 17 -0.26 13.46 -9.54
C ILE A 17 -1.24 14.62 -9.66
N ILE A 18 -1.86 15.05 -8.56
CA ILE A 18 -2.92 16.06 -8.59
C ILE A 18 -2.35 17.48 -8.56
N THR A 19 -1.28 17.72 -7.81
CA THR A 19 -0.75 19.07 -7.58
C THR A 19 0.52 19.37 -8.36
N GLY A 20 1.24 18.36 -8.83
CA GLY A 20 2.59 18.51 -9.39
C GLY A 20 3.66 18.81 -8.34
N ALA A 21 3.32 18.80 -7.04
CA ALA A 21 4.27 19.12 -5.97
C ALA A 21 5.21 17.94 -5.68
N GLU A 22 6.48 18.25 -5.42
CA GLU A 22 7.40 17.30 -4.82
C GLU A 22 7.14 17.18 -3.32
N VAL A 23 6.93 15.95 -2.87
CA VAL A 23 6.70 15.64 -1.45
C VAL A 23 7.94 14.97 -0.86
N PRO A 24 8.43 15.39 0.32
CA PRO A 24 9.51 14.70 1.03
C PRO A 24 9.14 13.25 1.34
N LYS A 25 9.91 12.30 0.81
CA LYS A 25 9.62 10.86 0.89
C LYS A 25 10.19 10.22 2.16
N GLU A 26 11.30 10.75 2.68
CA GLU A 26 12.14 10.04 3.67
C GLU A 26 11.41 9.77 5.00
N LYS A 27 10.70 10.76 5.54
CA LYS A 27 10.02 10.62 6.85
C LYS A 27 8.88 9.60 6.81
N ILE A 28 8.15 9.55 5.69
CA ILE A 28 6.97 8.70 5.54
C ILE A 28 7.43 7.25 5.29
N ASP A 29 8.46 7.08 4.47
CA ASP A 29 9.06 5.78 4.21
C ASP A 29 9.64 5.19 5.50
N SER A 30 10.35 5.98 6.30
CA SER A 30 10.89 5.50 7.59
C SER A 30 9.80 5.00 8.55
N ALA A 31 8.65 5.68 8.62
CA ALA A 31 7.54 5.23 9.48
C ALA A 31 6.88 3.94 8.97
N LEU A 32 6.88 3.73 7.65
CA LEU A 32 6.47 2.47 7.03
C LEU A 32 7.45 1.34 7.40
N GLU A 33 8.75 1.59 7.25
CA GLU A 33 9.81 0.62 7.57
C GLU A 33 9.73 0.11 9.02
N GLU A 34 9.54 1.02 9.98
CA GLU A 34 9.33 0.67 11.39
C GLU A 34 8.07 -0.17 11.60
N SER A 35 6.99 0.12 10.86
CA SER A 35 5.74 -0.63 10.94
C SER A 35 5.85 -2.03 10.36
N LEU A 36 6.58 -2.19 9.26
CA LEU A 36 6.85 -3.49 8.65
C LEU A 36 7.74 -4.34 9.57
N LYS A 37 8.71 -3.71 10.24
CA LYS A 37 9.51 -4.40 11.27
C LYS A 37 8.62 -4.91 12.42
N VAL A 38 7.75 -4.06 12.97
CA VAL A 38 6.81 -4.48 14.02
C VAL A 38 5.86 -5.57 13.51
N PHE A 39 5.41 -5.49 12.26
CA PHE A 39 4.60 -6.54 11.65
C PHE A 39 5.32 -7.90 11.67
N GLU A 40 6.54 -7.95 11.18
CA GLU A 40 7.35 -9.19 11.15
C GLU A 40 7.66 -9.68 12.57
N GLU A 41 8.09 -8.81 13.49
CA GLU A 41 8.58 -9.23 14.81
C GLU A 41 7.49 -9.51 15.85
N LYS A 42 6.27 -8.99 15.67
CA LYS A 42 5.22 -9.04 16.70
C LYS A 42 3.91 -9.67 16.24
N PHE A 43 3.63 -9.64 14.94
CA PHE A 43 2.35 -10.14 14.42
C PHE A 43 2.52 -11.41 13.62
N LEU A 44 3.51 -11.46 12.73
CA LEU A 44 3.80 -12.64 11.91
C LEU A 44 4.73 -13.61 12.63
N GLU A 45 5.83 -13.10 13.20
CA GLU A 45 6.88 -13.89 13.86
C GLU A 45 7.38 -15.02 12.95
N ASP A 46 7.34 -16.26 13.42
CA ASP A 46 7.71 -17.47 12.69
C ASP A 46 6.50 -18.22 12.10
N ARG A 47 5.29 -17.67 12.27
CA ARG A 47 4.03 -18.32 11.85
C ARG A 47 3.77 -18.14 10.36
N PRO A 48 3.03 -19.06 9.71
CA PRO A 48 2.74 -18.93 8.29
C PRO A 48 1.74 -17.79 7.99
N PHE A 49 0.83 -17.47 8.92
CA PHE A 49 -0.14 -16.36 8.85
C PHE A 49 -0.24 -15.63 10.19
N ILE A 50 -0.82 -14.42 10.19
CA ILE A 50 -0.80 -13.49 11.33
C ILE A 50 -1.45 -14.06 12.61
N ILE A 51 -2.44 -14.94 12.49
CA ILE A 51 -3.15 -15.52 13.64
C ILE A 51 -2.82 -17.01 13.85
N GLY A 52 -2.02 -17.64 12.97
CA GLY A 52 -1.61 -19.04 13.10
C GLY A 52 -1.44 -19.75 11.76
N GLU A 53 -1.87 -21.01 11.71
CA GLU A 53 -1.62 -21.94 10.59
C GLU A 53 -2.49 -21.72 9.34
N LYS A 54 -3.55 -20.91 9.44
CA LYS A 54 -4.49 -20.66 8.36
C LYS A 54 -4.65 -19.17 8.12
N ILE A 55 -4.92 -18.82 6.86
CA ILE A 55 -5.26 -17.46 6.48
C ILE A 55 -6.46 -16.95 7.29
N SER A 56 -6.40 -15.69 7.67
CA SER A 56 -7.45 -15.01 8.43
C SER A 56 -7.76 -13.63 7.84
N LEU A 57 -8.79 -12.98 8.38
CA LEU A 57 -9.09 -11.58 8.03
C LEU A 57 -7.91 -10.65 8.33
N ALA A 58 -7.08 -10.96 9.32
CA ALA A 58 -5.90 -10.16 9.63
C ALA A 58 -4.94 -10.13 8.44
N ASP A 59 -4.74 -11.27 7.77
CA ASP A 59 -3.84 -11.39 6.62
C ASP A 59 -4.37 -10.62 5.42
N LEU A 60 -5.68 -10.73 5.16
CA LEU A 60 -6.35 -9.97 4.10
C LEU A 60 -6.22 -8.46 4.33
N VAL A 61 -6.44 -7.98 5.55
CA VAL A 61 -6.33 -6.55 5.88
C VAL A 61 -4.88 -6.07 5.81
N ALA A 62 -3.92 -6.90 6.24
CA ALA A 62 -2.51 -6.56 6.17
C ALA A 62 -2.01 -6.48 4.71
N ILE A 63 -2.37 -7.44 3.86
CA ILE A 63 -1.80 -7.49 2.51
C ILE A 63 -2.30 -6.34 1.64
N VAL A 64 -3.59 -5.98 1.71
CA VAL A 64 -4.11 -4.84 0.94
C VAL A 64 -3.51 -3.51 1.40
N GLU A 65 -3.11 -3.42 2.67
CA GLU A 65 -2.41 -2.24 3.19
C GLU A 65 -0.97 -2.15 2.65
N ILE A 66 -0.26 -3.27 2.62
CA ILE A 66 1.12 -3.36 2.15
C ILE A 66 1.20 -3.18 0.61
N MET A 67 0.17 -3.57 -0.13
CA MET A 67 0.13 -3.35 -1.58
C MET A 67 -0.04 -1.89 -1.99
N GLN A 68 -0.46 -0.99 -1.09
CA GLN A 68 -0.57 0.44 -1.41
C GLN A 68 0.79 1.11 -1.72
N PRO A 69 1.83 1.01 -0.86
CA PRO A 69 3.15 1.50 -1.21
C PRO A 69 3.77 0.78 -2.42
N VAL A 70 3.52 -0.53 -2.59
CA VAL A 70 3.98 -1.31 -3.77
C VAL A 70 3.46 -0.71 -5.07
N GLY A 71 2.17 -0.34 -5.10
CA GLY A 71 1.56 0.33 -6.24
C GLY A 71 2.25 1.65 -6.65
N THR A 72 2.99 2.28 -5.73
CA THR A 72 3.78 3.50 -6.01
C THR A 72 5.21 3.22 -6.47
N GLY A 73 5.58 1.97 -6.68
CA GLY A 73 6.93 1.53 -7.04
C GLY A 73 7.90 1.42 -5.86
N LEU A 74 7.43 1.51 -4.63
CA LEU A 74 8.25 1.20 -3.45
C LEU A 74 8.26 -0.31 -3.22
N ASP A 75 9.40 -0.96 -3.39
CA ASP A 75 9.53 -2.39 -3.10
C ASP A 75 9.63 -2.63 -1.58
N VAL A 76 8.48 -2.83 -0.95
CA VAL A 76 8.37 -3.13 0.48
C VAL A 76 8.80 -4.55 0.85
N PHE A 77 8.99 -5.43 -0.14
CA PHE A 77 9.37 -6.82 0.06
C PHE A 77 10.88 -7.04 -0.08
N GLU A 78 11.57 -6.08 -0.71
CA GLU A 78 13.03 -6.08 -0.82
C GLU A 78 13.66 -6.21 0.57
N ASN A 79 14.65 -7.10 0.69
CA ASN A 79 15.37 -7.40 1.94
C ASN A 79 14.49 -7.92 3.11
N ARG A 80 13.22 -8.30 2.86
CA ARG A 80 12.29 -8.85 3.86
C ARG A 80 11.80 -10.26 3.44
N PRO A 81 12.64 -11.31 3.60
CA PRO A 81 12.29 -12.65 3.15
C PRO A 81 11.08 -13.22 3.90
N THR A 82 10.94 -12.97 5.21
CA THR A 82 9.79 -13.43 6.00
C THR A 82 8.49 -12.84 5.46
N LEU A 83 8.48 -11.51 5.23
CA LEU A 83 7.33 -10.83 4.64
C LEU A 83 7.01 -11.31 3.21
N SER A 84 8.03 -11.54 2.39
CA SER A 84 7.86 -12.04 1.01
C SER A 84 7.21 -13.42 0.99
N VAL A 85 7.70 -14.34 1.83
CA VAL A 85 7.16 -15.69 1.92
C VAL A 85 5.72 -15.67 2.46
N TRP A 86 5.42 -14.82 3.44
CA TRP A 86 4.04 -14.63 3.92
C TRP A 86 3.11 -14.12 2.82
N ARG A 87 3.53 -13.10 2.05
CA ARG A 87 2.78 -12.59 0.89
C ARG A 87 2.46 -13.72 -0.09
N ASP A 88 3.45 -14.55 -0.42
CA ASP A 88 3.27 -15.62 -1.41
C ASP A 88 2.28 -16.68 -0.91
N ARG A 89 2.30 -17.01 0.38
CA ARG A 89 1.29 -17.89 1.00
C ARG A 89 -0.11 -17.25 0.94
N VAL A 90 -0.24 -15.98 1.29
CA VAL A 90 -1.52 -15.25 1.24
C VAL A 90 -2.05 -15.19 -0.18
N LYS A 91 -1.22 -14.84 -1.16
CA LYS A 91 -1.60 -14.79 -2.58
C LYS A 91 -2.06 -16.16 -3.08
N LYS A 92 -1.39 -17.24 -2.66
CA LYS A 92 -1.77 -18.61 -3.00
C LYS A 92 -3.13 -19.01 -2.41
N GLU A 93 -3.37 -18.73 -1.12
CA GLU A 93 -4.65 -19.05 -0.46
C GLU A 93 -5.83 -18.26 -1.02
N LEU A 94 -5.61 -16.99 -1.42
CA LEU A 94 -6.65 -16.16 -2.05
C LEU A 94 -6.90 -16.52 -3.53
N GLY A 95 -5.93 -17.18 -4.16
CA GLY A 95 -5.89 -17.41 -5.60
C GLY A 95 -5.22 -16.26 -6.34
N GLU A 96 -4.21 -16.59 -7.15
CA GLU A 96 -3.36 -15.59 -7.82
C GLU A 96 -4.15 -14.66 -8.75
N ALA A 97 -5.10 -15.21 -9.51
CA ALA A 97 -5.93 -14.44 -10.43
C ALA A 97 -6.79 -13.39 -9.68
N LEU A 98 -7.41 -13.78 -8.57
CA LEU A 98 -8.22 -12.87 -7.76
C LEU A 98 -7.34 -11.80 -7.10
N PHE A 99 -6.15 -12.19 -6.61
CA PHE A 99 -5.20 -11.26 -6.03
C PHE A 99 -4.77 -10.20 -7.05
N ASP A 100 -4.40 -10.62 -8.27
CA ASP A 100 -3.92 -9.70 -9.31
C ASP A 100 -5.06 -8.82 -9.84
N GLU A 101 -6.27 -9.37 -9.97
CA GLU A 101 -7.47 -8.59 -10.33
C GLU A 101 -7.76 -7.50 -9.28
N ALA A 102 -7.80 -7.86 -7.99
CA ALA A 102 -8.11 -6.94 -6.92
C ALA A 102 -7.09 -5.79 -6.78
N HIS A 103 -5.82 -6.06 -7.10
CA HIS A 103 -4.75 -5.05 -7.05
C HIS A 103 -4.53 -4.33 -8.39
N LYS A 104 -5.25 -4.67 -9.46
CA LYS A 104 -5.04 -4.09 -10.79
C LYS A 104 -5.03 -2.56 -10.77
N THR A 105 -6.02 -1.93 -10.15
CA THR A 105 -6.11 -0.46 -10.12
C THR A 105 -4.93 0.18 -9.38
N ILE A 106 -4.49 -0.41 -8.26
CA ILE A 106 -3.40 0.17 -7.46
C ILE A 106 -2.03 -0.05 -8.09
N MET A 107 -1.88 -1.06 -8.95
CA MET A 107 -0.64 -1.32 -9.70
C MET A 107 -0.51 -0.43 -10.96
N HIS A 108 -1.55 0.30 -11.35
CA HIS A 108 -1.55 1.22 -12.50
C HIS A 108 -1.79 2.67 -12.02
N VAL A 109 -0.96 3.14 -11.08
CA VAL A 109 -1.08 4.50 -10.50
C VAL A 109 -0.98 5.62 -11.53
N ASP A 110 -0.28 5.37 -12.64
CA ASP A 110 -0.18 6.25 -13.80
C ASP A 110 -1.52 6.50 -14.49
N SER A 111 -2.50 5.59 -14.34
CA SER A 111 -3.86 5.74 -14.85
C SER A 111 -4.81 6.51 -13.91
N LEU A 112 -4.38 6.85 -12.69
CA LEU A 112 -5.18 7.58 -11.71
C LEU A 112 -5.63 8.97 -12.17
N PRO A 113 -4.81 9.81 -12.84
CA PRO A 113 -5.27 11.11 -13.32
C PRO A 113 -6.48 10.96 -14.25
N GLN A 114 -6.42 10.04 -15.23
CA GLN A 114 -7.53 9.77 -16.14
C GLN A 114 -8.75 9.23 -15.39
N THR A 115 -8.52 8.35 -14.42
CA THR A 115 -9.59 7.81 -13.58
C THR A 115 -10.32 8.91 -12.80
N PHE A 116 -9.59 9.85 -12.18
CA PHE A 116 -10.16 10.97 -11.43
C PHE A 116 -10.87 12.00 -12.31
N GLN A 117 -10.41 12.17 -13.56
CA GLN A 117 -11.11 13.00 -14.53
C GLN A 117 -12.42 12.34 -14.96
N ASN A 118 -12.39 11.05 -15.33
CA ASN A 118 -13.55 10.32 -15.84
C ASN A 118 -14.70 10.20 -14.83
N ASN A 119 -14.39 10.12 -13.53
CA ASN A 119 -15.39 10.02 -12.47
C ASN A 119 -15.74 11.37 -11.82
N GLY A 120 -15.19 12.48 -12.32
CA GLY A 120 -15.43 13.83 -11.80
C GLY A 120 -14.84 14.12 -10.43
N MET A 121 -14.05 13.21 -9.82
CA MET A 121 -13.50 13.41 -8.48
C MET A 121 -12.38 14.46 -8.43
N LEU A 122 -11.70 14.73 -9.54
CA LEU A 122 -10.55 15.64 -9.58
C LEU A 122 -10.92 17.05 -9.07
N GLU A 123 -12.08 17.58 -9.49
CA GLU A 123 -12.59 18.90 -9.09
C GLU A 123 -12.88 19.01 -7.59
N PHE A 124 -13.25 17.89 -6.96
CA PHE A 124 -13.53 17.85 -5.52
C PHE A 124 -12.28 17.65 -4.66
N ILE A 125 -11.30 16.89 -5.17
CA ILE A 125 -10.10 16.51 -4.41
C ILE A 125 -9.04 17.61 -4.48
N LYS A 126 -8.82 18.20 -5.66
CA LYS A 126 -7.78 19.21 -5.89
C LYS A 126 -7.81 20.39 -4.90
N PRO A 127 -8.94 21.08 -4.65
CA PRO A 127 -8.97 22.19 -3.71
C PRO A 127 -8.71 21.77 -2.25
N LYS A 128 -9.11 20.55 -1.87
CA LYS A 128 -8.84 20.02 -0.52
C LYS A 128 -7.35 19.76 -0.30
N ILE A 129 -6.68 19.18 -1.29
CA ILE A 129 -5.24 18.93 -1.23
C ILE A 129 -4.47 20.26 -1.18
N GLN A 130 -4.83 21.22 -2.04
CA GLN A 130 -4.17 22.54 -2.03
C GLN A 130 -4.27 23.23 -0.67
N LYS A 131 -5.41 23.12 0.02
CA LYS A 131 -5.59 23.65 1.37
C LYS A 131 -4.72 22.95 2.44
N MET A 132 -4.32 21.70 2.23
CA MET A 132 -3.44 20.99 3.18
C MET A 132 -1.98 21.44 3.11
N PHE A 133 -1.58 22.09 2.02
CA PHE A 133 -0.20 22.54 1.77
C PHE A 133 -0.04 24.06 1.73
N ASN A 134 -1.13 24.81 1.95
CA ASN A 134 -1.18 26.27 2.08
C ASN A 134 -1.41 26.73 3.52
#